data_AF-A0A916GQ17-F1
#
_entry.id   AF-A0A916GQ17-F1
#
_cell.length_a   1.000
_cell.length_b   1.000
_cell.length_c   1.000
_cell.angle_alpha   90.00
_cell.angle_beta   90.00
_cell.angle_gamma   90.00
#
_symmetry.space_group_name_H-M   'P 1'
#
loop_
_entity.id
_entity.type
_entity.pdbx_description
1 polymer ?
#
loop_
_entity_poly.entity_id
_entity_poly.type
_entity_poly.pdbx_seq_one_letter_code
_entity_poly.pdbx_strand_id
1 'polypeptide(L)'
;MSDASQELQALKAAVEFARNGDWHNAHLIAQDSNHQLAHWIHAVLHKIEGDEWNSRYWYRRTDKNYEDFADSRAELSAILQILEDQS
;
A
#
# COMPACT_ATOMS: atom_id res chain seq x y z
N MET A 1 -8.70 -21.33 -5.11
CA MET A 1 -8.70 -19.86 -4.97
C MET A 1 -8.33 -19.28 -6.32
N SER A 2 -9.00 -18.22 -6.77
CA SER A 2 -8.66 -17.54 -8.03
C SER A 2 -7.40 -16.68 -7.87
N ASP A 3 -6.79 -16.30 -8.98
CA ASP A 3 -5.63 -15.40 -9.05
C ASP A 3 -5.90 -14.07 -8.31
N ALA A 4 -7.10 -13.50 -8.50
CA ALA A 4 -7.54 -12.30 -7.79
C ALA A 4 -7.59 -12.46 -6.26
N SER A 5 -8.03 -13.63 -5.76
CA SER A 5 -8.02 -13.90 -4.32
C SER A 5 -6.61 -14.03 -3.76
N GLN A 6 -5.65 -14.51 -4.54
CA GLN A 6 -4.24 -14.59 -4.13
C GLN A 6 -3.60 -13.20 -4.13
N GLU A 7 -3.90 -12.36 -5.12
CA GLU A 7 -3.44 -10.97 -5.18
C GLU A 7 -3.89 -10.18 -3.95
N LEU A 8 -5.17 -10.24 -3.57
CA LEU A 8 -5.66 -9.54 -2.37
C LEU A 8 -4.97 -10.01 -1.08
N GLN A 9 -4.67 -11.30 -0.94
CA GLN A 9 -3.93 -11.83 0.21
C GLN A 9 -2.47 -11.36 0.23
N ALA A 10 -1.82 -11.27 -0.93
CA ALA A 10 -0.49 -10.71 -1.05
C ALA A 10 -0.49 -9.24 -0.62
N LEU A 11 -1.46 -8.44 -1.08
CA LEU A 11 -1.58 -7.03 -0.69
C LEU A 11 -1.82 -6.86 0.82
N LYS A 12 -2.60 -7.74 1.46
CA LYS A 12 -2.74 -7.75 2.93
C LYS A 12 -1.39 -7.97 3.61
N ALA A 13 -0.61 -8.94 3.13
CA ALA A 13 0.73 -9.20 3.66
C ALA A 13 1.66 -7.98 3.47
N ALA A 14 1.59 -7.29 2.34
CA ALA A 14 2.37 -6.07 2.10
C ALA A 14 2.04 -4.97 3.12
N VAL A 15 0.76 -4.75 3.44
CA VAL A 15 0.35 -3.80 4.48
C VAL A 15 0.88 -4.21 5.84
N GLU A 16 0.78 -5.48 6.22
CA GLU A 16 1.29 -5.97 7.50
C GLU A 16 2.81 -5.85 7.62
N PHE A 17 3.57 -6.15 6.56
CA PHE A 17 5.01 -5.89 6.52
C PHE A 17 5.32 -4.41 6.73
N ALA A 18 4.59 -3.51 6.04
CA ALA A 18 4.77 -2.07 6.17
C ALA A 18 4.51 -1.59 7.62
N ARG A 19 3.44 -2.07 8.25
CA ARG A 19 3.07 -1.73 9.65
C ARG A 19 4.12 -2.21 10.66
N ASN A 20 4.78 -3.33 10.37
CA ASN A 20 5.81 -3.93 11.22
C ASN A 20 7.23 -3.38 10.95
N GLY A 21 7.38 -2.44 10.01
CA GLY A 21 8.67 -1.85 9.68
C GLY A 21 9.49 -2.61 8.63
N ASP A 22 8.93 -3.67 8.05
CA ASP A 22 9.56 -4.45 6.97
C ASP A 22 9.17 -3.88 5.60
N TRP A 23 9.64 -2.67 5.31
CA TRP A 23 9.29 -1.94 4.09
C TRP A 23 9.83 -2.62 2.82
N HIS A 24 10.91 -3.38 2.95
CA HIS A 24 11.49 -4.12 1.83
C HIS A 24 10.55 -5.20 1.31
N ASN A 25 10.04 -6.07 2.19
CA ASN A 25 9.09 -7.10 1.77
C ASN A 25 7.76 -6.51 1.31
N ALA A 26 7.32 -5.40 1.91
CA ALA A 26 6.16 -4.67 1.44
C ALA A 26 6.33 -4.16 -0.01
N HIS A 27 7.48 -3.57 -0.33
CA HIS A 27 7.81 -3.12 -1.69
C HIS A 27 7.85 -4.28 -2.70
N LEU A 28 8.49 -5.40 -2.35
CA LEU A 28 8.58 -6.58 -3.21
C LEU A 28 7.19 -7.10 -3.64
N ILE A 29 6.22 -7.05 -2.74
CA ILE A 29 4.86 -7.46 -3.05
C ILE A 29 4.14 -6.37 -3.85
N ALA A 30 4.22 -5.11 -3.40
CA ALA A 30 3.50 -4.00 -4.05
C ALA A 30 3.96 -3.77 -5.50
N GLN A 31 5.24 -3.99 -5.82
CA GLN A 31 5.77 -3.81 -7.17
C GLN A 31 5.34 -4.90 -8.17
N ASP A 32 4.90 -6.07 -7.69
CA ASP A 32 4.51 -7.21 -8.53
C ASP A 32 3.03 -7.14 -8.96
N SER A 33 2.28 -6.17 -8.42
CA SER A 33 0.85 -5.99 -8.69
C SER A 33 0.58 -4.62 -9.34
N ASN A 34 -0.27 -4.60 -10.36
CA ASN A 34 -0.81 -3.37 -10.95
C ASN A 34 -2.16 -2.96 -10.31
N HIS A 35 -2.53 -3.58 -9.19
CA HIS A 35 -3.77 -3.30 -8.49
C HIS A 35 -3.75 -1.89 -7.88
N GLN A 36 -4.91 -1.23 -7.84
CA GLN A 36 -5.02 0.14 -7.32
C GLN A 36 -4.51 0.28 -5.88
N LEU A 37 -4.79 -0.72 -5.04
CA LEU A 37 -4.30 -0.77 -3.66
C LEU A 37 -2.79 -1.01 -3.59
N ALA A 38 -2.18 -1.71 -4.55
CA ALA A 38 -0.72 -1.88 -4.62
C ALA A 38 -0.02 -0.54 -4.85
N HIS A 39 -0.54 0.27 -5.77
CA HIS A 39 -0.05 1.64 -5.99
C HIS A 39 -0.16 2.51 -4.74
N TRP A 40 -1.25 2.39 -3.99
CA TRP A 40 -1.43 3.14 -2.75
C TRP A 40 -0.46 2.67 -1.65
N ILE A 41 -0.26 1.37 -1.48
CA ILE A 41 0.75 0.82 -0.57
C ILE A 41 2.14 1.37 -0.92
N HIS A 42 2.53 1.35 -2.20
CA HIS A 42 3.80 1.88 -2.68
C HIS A 42 3.97 3.38 -2.38
N ALA A 43 2.90 4.16 -2.54
CA ALA A 43 2.89 5.58 -2.21
C ALA A 43 3.16 5.81 -0.70
N VAL A 44 2.51 5.02 0.16
CA VAL A 44 2.66 5.12 1.61
C VAL A 44 4.06 4.67 2.07
N LEU A 45 4.63 3.63 1.45
CA LEU A 45 6.00 3.19 1.76
C LEU A 45 7.02 4.32 1.53
N HIS A 46 6.97 5.00 0.39
CA HIS A 46 7.84 6.15 0.14
C HIS A 46 7.54 7.36 1.07
N LYS A 47 6.28 7.54 1.49
CA LYS A 47 5.93 8.54 2.50
C LYS A 47 6.61 8.24 3.84
N ILE A 48 6.67 6.97 4.24
CA ILE A 48 7.36 6.52 5.46
C ILE A 48 8.89 6.71 5.34
N GLU A 49 9.46 6.43 4.17
CA GLU A 49 10.89 6.58 3.88
C GLU A 49 11.35 8.05 3.78
N GLY A 50 10.40 8.99 3.67
CA GLY A 50 10.70 10.40 3.45
C GLY A 50 11.02 10.76 1.99
N ASP A 51 10.79 9.84 1.05
CA ASP A 51 10.91 10.10 -0.39
C ASP A 51 9.61 10.73 -0.92
N GLU A 52 9.43 12.02 -0.62
CA GLU A 52 8.22 12.76 -0.98
C GLU A 52 7.96 12.76 -2.50
N TRP A 53 9.01 12.92 -3.31
CA TRP A 53 8.84 13.01 -4.77
C TRP A 53 8.30 11.71 -5.34
N ASN A 54 8.87 10.58 -4.93
CA ASN A 54 8.45 9.27 -5.42
C ASN A 54 7.10 8.87 -4.83
N SER A 55 6.86 9.18 -3.55
CA SER A 55 5.56 9.01 -2.92
C SER A 55 4.45 9.73 -3.69
N ARG A 56 4.66 11.01 -4.05
CA ARG A 56 3.71 11.78 -4.87
C ARG A 56 3.54 11.21 -6.27
N TYR A 57 4.59 10.66 -6.87
CA TYR A 57 4.49 9.97 -8.16
C TYR A 57 3.53 8.77 -8.09
N TRP A 58 3.60 7.97 -7.02
CA TRP A 58 2.68 6.85 -6.83
C TRP A 58 1.27 7.29 -6.44
N TYR A 59 1.10 8.33 -5.61
CA TYR A 59 -0.23 8.87 -5.30
C TYR A 59 -1.01 9.30 -6.55
N ARG A 60 -0.34 9.84 -7.58
CA ARG A 60 -0.96 10.20 -8.87
C ARG A 60 -1.57 9.02 -9.62
N ARG A 61 -1.23 7.79 -9.25
CA ARG A 61 -1.80 6.54 -9.80
C ARG A 61 -2.97 6.02 -8.96
N THR A 62 -3.33 6.73 -7.89
CA THR A 62 -4.40 6.38 -6.97
C THR A 62 -5.52 7.43 -7.03
N ASP A 63 -6.61 7.18 -6.31
CA ASP A 63 -7.65 8.18 -6.02
C ASP A 63 -7.35 9.00 -4.76
N LYS A 64 -6.14 8.85 -4.18
CA LYS A 64 -5.70 9.50 -2.94
C LYS A 64 -4.61 10.54 -3.20
N ASN A 65 -4.46 11.46 -2.25
CA ASN A 65 -3.40 12.47 -2.24
C ASN A 65 -2.45 12.24 -1.05
N TYR A 66 -1.22 12.74 -1.21
CA TYR A 66 -0.16 12.64 -0.21
C TYR A 66 -0.58 13.21 1.16
N GLU A 67 -1.43 14.24 1.16
CA GLU A 67 -1.92 14.97 2.33
C GLU A 67 -3.26 14.45 2.90
N ASP A 68 -3.90 13.45 2.29
CA ASP A 68 -5.24 12.99 2.72
C ASP A 68 -5.24 12.42 4.15
N PHE A 69 -4.09 11.92 4.61
CA PHE A 69 -3.90 11.31 5.92
C PHE A 69 -2.82 12.02 6.73
N ALA A 70 -3.12 12.26 8.01
CA ALA A 70 -2.22 12.92 8.97
C ALA A 70 -0.94 12.12 9.22
N ASP A 71 -1.00 10.79 9.14
CA ASP A 71 0.16 9.91 9.29
C ASP A 71 -0.01 8.62 8.47
N SER A 72 1.13 8.02 8.11
CA SER A 72 1.17 6.81 7.28
C SER A 72 0.57 5.57 7.96
N ARG A 73 0.50 5.52 9.30
CA ARG A 73 -0.05 4.35 10.02
C ARG A 73 -1.58 4.32 9.93
N ALA A 74 -2.23 5.47 10.06
CA ALA A 74 -3.66 5.61 9.80
C ALA A 74 -3.99 5.22 8.35
N GLU A 75 -3.14 5.63 7.42
CA GLU A 75 -3.28 5.33 6.00
C GLU A 75 -3.16 3.82 5.69
N LEU A 76 -2.12 3.15 6.20
CA LEU A 76 -1.97 1.69 6.09
C LEU A 76 -3.18 0.95 6.71
N SER A 77 -3.72 1.46 7.82
CA SER A 77 -4.91 0.85 8.45
C SER A 77 -6.16 0.97 7.58
N ALA A 78 -6.32 2.08 6.85
CA ALA A 78 -7.43 2.25 5.91
C ALA A 78 -7.32 1.29 4.71
N ILE A 79 -6.10 1.09 4.18
CA ILE A 79 -5.87 0.11 3.11
C ILE A 79 -6.21 -1.31 3.59
N LEU A 80 -5.78 -1.68 4.80
CA LEU A 80 -6.08 -2.99 5.35
C LEU A 80 -7.58 -3.24 5.50
N GLN A 81 -8.33 -2.26 6.02
CA GLN A 81 -9.78 -2.37 6.15
C GLN A 81 -10.45 -2.63 4.79
N ILE A 82 -10.03 -1.90 3.75
CA ILE A 82 -10.57 -2.09 2.39
C ILE A 82 -10.27 -3.49 1.85
N LEU A 83 -9.09 -4.06 2.17
CA LEU A 83 -8.72 -5.42 1.78
C LEU A 83 -9.51 -6.48 2.56
N GLU A 84 -9.81 -6.23 3.84
CA GLU A 84 -10.61 -7.11 4.69
C GLU A 84 -12.07 -7.16 4.23
N ASP A 85 -12.63 -6.02 3.81
CA ASP A 85 -14.00 -5.94 3.31
C ASP A 85 -14.18 -6.64 1.94
N GLN A 86 -13.09 -6.95 1.23
CA GLN A 86 -13.07 -7.60 -0.08
C GLN A 86 -12.77 -9.11 -0.02
N SER A 87 -12.52 -9.69 1.16
CA SER A 87 -12.27 -11.12 1.35
C SER A 87 -13.48 -11.90 1.84
#